data_AF-A0A1M6ATD0-F1
#
_entry.id   AF-A0A1M6ATD0-F1
#
_cell.length_a   1.000
_cell.length_b   1.000
_cell.length_c   1.000
_cell.angle_alpha   90.00
_cell.angle_beta   90.00
_cell.angle_gamma   90.00
#
_symmetry.space_group_name_H-M   'P 1'
#
loop_
_entity.id
_entity.type
_entity.pdbx_description
1 polymer ?
#
loop_
_entity_poly.entity_id
_entity_poly.type
_entity_poly.pdbx_seq_one_letter_code
_entity_poly.pdbx_strand_id
1 'polypeptide(L)'
;MSDSPSASGGGRNTRHPTGIRVVVLVLALMALVLGPAGYLMGTNAQSHAGSAAEWFTLSFGAFVGIPLLAAAVATVAGDRRAALGSLVLLAWPLVFVSLIHFTPLGG
;
A
#
# COMPACT_ATOMS: atom_id res chain seq x y z
N MET A 1 -52.82 16.48 -5.97
CA MET A 1 -51.73 15.94 -6.81
C MET A 1 -50.56 16.89 -6.65
N SER A 2 -49.52 16.46 -5.93
CA SER A 2 -48.34 17.27 -5.65
C SER A 2 -47.18 16.68 -6.44
N ASP A 3 -46.81 17.34 -7.53
CA ASP A 3 -45.66 16.99 -8.36
C ASP A 3 -44.39 17.21 -7.54
N SER A 4 -43.75 16.11 -7.13
CA SER A 4 -42.39 16.15 -6.60
C SER A 4 -41.43 16.22 -7.80
N PRO A 5 -40.51 17.21 -7.86
CA PRO A 5 -39.58 17.28 -8.98
C PRO A 5 -38.62 16.09 -8.89
N SER A 6 -38.68 15.22 -9.90
CA SER A 6 -37.66 14.20 -10.14
C SER A 6 -36.34 14.92 -10.40
N ALA A 7 -35.46 14.95 -9.41
CA ALA A 7 -34.08 15.37 -9.59
C ALA A 7 -33.37 14.34 -10.49
N SER A 8 -33.52 14.49 -11.81
CA SER A 8 -32.82 13.75 -12.86
C SER A 8 -31.39 14.25 -13.08
N GLY A 9 -30.75 14.76 -12.02
CA GLY A 9 -29.41 15.34 -12.04
C GLY A 9 -28.36 14.48 -11.35
N GLY A 10 -28.59 13.17 -11.23
CA GLY A 10 -27.61 12.21 -10.70
C GLY A 10 -26.46 12.06 -11.69
N GLY A 11 -25.52 13.02 -11.66
CA GLY A 11 -24.26 12.95 -12.39
C GLY A 11 -23.70 11.55 -12.25
N ARG A 12 -23.58 10.86 -13.38
CA ARG A 12 -23.12 9.49 -13.50
C ARG A 12 -21.68 9.46 -12.98
N ASN A 13 -21.52 9.32 -11.67
CA ASN A 13 -20.23 9.27 -11.02
C ASN A 13 -19.53 8.04 -11.59
N THR A 14 -18.56 8.25 -12.46
CA THR A 14 -17.74 7.25 -13.15
C THR A 14 -16.80 6.52 -12.18
N ARG A 15 -17.22 6.31 -10.93
CA ARG A 15 -16.60 5.38 -9.97
C ARG A 15 -16.80 3.97 -10.49
N HIS A 16 -16.04 3.62 -11.51
CA HIS A 16 -15.97 2.27 -12.01
C HIS A 16 -15.24 1.46 -10.92
N PRO A 17 -15.92 0.57 -10.19
CA PRO A 17 -15.33 -0.12 -9.03
C PRO A 17 -14.05 -0.89 -9.41
N THR A 18 -13.91 -1.30 -10.67
CA THR A 18 -12.70 -1.94 -11.19
C THR A 18 -11.49 -1.00 -11.21
N GLY A 19 -11.65 0.29 -11.55
CA GLY A 19 -10.53 1.22 -11.64
C GLY A 19 -9.85 1.42 -10.28
N ILE A 20 -10.66 1.62 -9.23
CA ILE A 20 -10.18 1.69 -7.85
C ILE A 20 -9.47 0.40 -7.44
N ARG A 21 -10.04 -0.77 -7.76
CA ARG A 21 -9.42 -2.05 -7.41
C ARG A 21 -8.08 -2.27 -8.09
N VAL A 22 -7.95 -1.85 -9.36
CA VAL A 22 -6.67 -1.88 -10.08
C VAL A 22 -5.66 -0.98 -9.40
N VAL A 23 -6.04 0.24 -9.00
CA VAL A 23 -5.15 1.15 -8.27
C VAL A 23 -4.71 0.54 -6.94
N VAL A 24 -5.64 0.04 -6.14
CA VAL A 24 -5.34 -0.63 -4.86
C VAL A 24 -4.42 -1.83 -5.07
N LEU A 25 -4.64 -2.62 -6.11
CA LEU A 25 -3.79 -3.77 -6.45
C LEU A 25 -2.38 -3.32 -6.81
N VAL A 26 -2.23 -2.30 -7.66
CA VAL A 26 -0.91 -1.75 -8.03
C VAL A 26 -0.18 -1.23 -6.80
N LEU A 27 -0.86 -0.49 -5.93
CA LEU A 27 -0.28 -0.03 -4.67
C LEU A 27 0.13 -1.22 -3.78
N ALA A 28 -0.72 -2.23 -3.64
CA ALA A 28 -0.38 -3.43 -2.88
C ALA A 28 0.88 -4.13 -3.42
N LEU A 29 0.99 -4.29 -4.74
CA LEU A 29 2.18 -4.86 -5.38
C LEU A 29 3.42 -4.00 -5.15
N MET A 30 3.29 -2.68 -5.19
CA MET A 30 4.40 -1.77 -4.90
C MET A 30 4.86 -1.87 -3.45
N ALA A 31 3.94 -1.98 -2.48
CA ALA A 31 4.31 -2.22 -1.08
C ALA A 31 5.05 -3.56 -0.91
N LEU A 32 4.62 -4.60 -1.63
CA LEU A 32 5.24 -5.93 -1.59
C LEU A 32 6.66 -5.95 -2.15
N VAL A 33 7.01 -5.07 -3.08
CA VAL A 33 8.31 -5.07 -3.78
C VAL A 33 9.26 -3.98 -3.26
N LEU A 34 8.78 -2.74 -3.17
CA LEU A 34 9.65 -1.59 -2.86
C LEU A 34 10.12 -1.59 -1.40
N GLY A 35 9.29 -2.05 -0.46
CA GLY A 35 9.69 -2.21 0.93
C GLY A 35 10.87 -3.20 1.05
N PRO A 36 10.71 -4.46 0.60
CA PRO A 36 11.80 -5.42 0.59
C PRO A 36 13.06 -4.95 -0.14
N ALA A 37 12.91 -4.35 -1.32
CA ALA A 37 14.04 -3.85 -2.09
C ALA A 37 14.82 -2.77 -1.34
N GLY A 38 14.12 -1.78 -0.77
CA GLY A 38 14.75 -0.73 0.03
C GLY A 38 15.44 -1.29 1.27
N TYR A 39 14.81 -2.26 1.95
CA TYR A 39 15.41 -2.90 3.13
C TYR A 39 16.71 -3.61 2.78
N LEU A 40 16.72 -4.41 1.72
CA LEU A 40 17.90 -5.13 1.24
C LEU A 40 19.01 -4.17 0.79
N MET A 41 18.67 -3.04 0.18
CA MET A 41 19.67 -2.00 -0.12
C MET A 41 20.22 -1.36 1.14
N GLY A 42 19.38 -1.12 2.16
CA GLY A 42 19.80 -0.61 3.45
C GLY A 42 20.76 -1.54 4.19
N THR A 43 20.52 -2.86 4.14
CA THR A 43 21.42 -3.86 4.74
C THR A 43 22.75 -4.00 3.98
N ASN A 44 22.74 -3.79 2.66
CA ASN A 44 23.95 -3.87 1.82
C ASN A 44 24.73 -2.54 1.74
N ALA A 45 24.12 -1.43 2.15
CA ALA A 45 24.76 -0.12 2.10
C ALA A 45 25.99 -0.08 3.01
N GLN A 46 27.12 0.36 2.47
CA GLN A 46 28.35 0.50 3.26
C GLN A 46 28.16 1.51 4.39
N SER A 47 28.61 1.11 5.58
CA SER A 47 28.37 1.77 6.87
C SER A 47 28.87 3.21 7.01
N HIS A 48 29.63 3.74 6.05
CA HIS A 48 30.33 5.02 6.19
C HIS A 48 29.80 6.15 5.29
N ALA A 49 28.78 5.90 4.45
CA ALA A 49 28.30 6.89 3.47
C ALA A 49 26.92 7.50 3.76
N GLY A 50 26.27 7.17 4.89
CA GLY A 50 24.93 7.69 5.24
C GLY A 50 23.76 7.13 4.40
N SER A 51 24.04 6.40 3.32
CA SER A 51 23.03 5.87 2.39
C SER A 51 22.11 4.80 3.01
N ALA A 52 22.56 4.08 4.04
CA ALA A 52 21.73 3.05 4.69
C ALA A 52 20.45 3.64 5.32
N ALA A 53 20.56 4.80 5.98
CA ALA A 53 19.42 5.45 6.63
C ALA A 53 18.38 5.92 5.60
N GLU A 54 18.83 6.39 4.43
CA GLU A 54 17.96 6.78 3.33
C GLU A 54 17.19 5.57 2.80
N TRP A 55 17.88 4.46 2.56
CA TRP A 55 17.26 3.21 2.10
C TRP A 55 16.25 2.65 3.11
N PHE A 56 16.55 2.67 4.41
CA PHE A 56 15.59 2.26 5.44
C PHE A 56 14.39 3.20 5.52
N THR A 57 14.59 4.50 5.32
CA THR A 57 13.48 5.47 5.30
C THR A 57 12.57 5.23 4.09
N LEU A 58 13.14 5.03 2.90
CA LEU A 58 12.38 4.70 1.69
C LEU A 58 11.64 3.36 1.84
N SER A 59 12.32 2.35 2.39
CA SER A 59 11.75 1.05 2.71
C SER A 59 10.55 1.18 3.65
N PHE A 60 10.69 1.94 4.74
CA PHE A 60 9.61 2.19 5.69
C PHE A 60 8.42 2.89 5.02
N GLY A 61 8.69 3.93 4.22
CA GLY A 61 7.65 4.64 3.46
C GLY A 61 6.91 3.72 2.50
N ALA A 62 7.60 2.81 1.83
CA ALA A 62 6.98 1.82 0.95
C ALA A 62 6.16 0.77 1.72
N PHE A 63 6.72 0.24 2.81
CA PHE A 63 6.10 -0.78 3.64
C PHE A 63 4.83 -0.32 4.37
N VAL A 64 4.82 0.94 4.85
CA VAL A 64 3.73 1.45 5.70
C VAL A 64 2.89 2.48 4.95
N GLY A 65 3.53 3.41 4.25
CA GLY A 65 2.85 4.50 3.55
C GLY A 65 1.98 4.01 2.40
N ILE A 66 2.47 3.06 1.58
CA ILE A 66 1.71 2.56 0.43
C ILE A 66 0.44 1.79 0.85
N PRO A 67 0.48 0.85 1.83
CA PRO A 67 -0.74 0.22 2.34
C PRO A 67 -1.74 1.21 2.93
N LEU A 68 -1.28 2.23 3.66
CA LEU A 68 -2.17 3.28 4.20
C LEU A 68 -2.79 4.13 3.09
N LEU A 69 -2.02 4.47 2.06
CA LEU A 69 -2.53 5.17 0.88
C LEU A 69 -3.58 4.33 0.14
N ALA A 70 -3.31 3.03 -0.05
CA ALA A 70 -4.26 2.11 -0.68
C ALA A 70 -5.56 2.00 0.14
N ALA A 71 -5.45 1.91 1.47
CA ALA A 71 -6.59 1.91 2.37
C ALA A 71 -7.41 3.21 2.25
N ALA A 72 -6.74 4.37 2.22
CA ALA A 72 -7.39 5.67 2.07
C ALA A 72 -8.11 5.82 0.73
N VAL A 73 -7.49 5.37 -0.38
CA VAL A 73 -8.14 5.37 -1.70
C VAL A 73 -9.38 4.48 -1.69
N ALA A 74 -9.28 3.30 -1.08
CA ALA A 74 -10.39 2.36 -0.97
C ALA A 74 -11.54 2.88 -0.09
N THR A 75 -11.25 3.61 1.00
CA THR A 75 -12.29 4.21 1.85
C THR A 75 -13.02 5.34 1.14
N VAL A 76 -12.30 6.23 0.44
CA VAL A 76 -12.91 7.30 -0.38
C VAL A 76 -13.82 6.71 -1.45
N ALA A 77 -13.44 5.56 -2.00
CA ALA A 77 -14.22 4.81 -2.98
C ALA A 77 -15.43 4.06 -2.39
N GLY A 78 -15.49 3.84 -1.08
CA GLY A 78 -16.53 3.04 -0.43
C GLY A 78 -16.30 1.51 -0.49
N ASP A 79 -15.11 1.04 -0.87
CA ASP A 79 -14.77 -0.40 -0.89
C ASP A 79 -14.11 -0.80 0.44
N ARG A 80 -14.97 -1.12 1.43
CA ARG A 80 -14.52 -1.53 2.78
C ARG A 80 -13.63 -2.77 2.76
N ARG A 81 -13.87 -3.71 1.84
CA ARG A 81 -13.07 -4.95 1.75
C ARG A 81 -11.67 -4.65 1.27
N ALA A 82 -11.53 -3.83 0.23
CA ALA A 82 -10.23 -3.39 -0.27
C ALA A 82 -9.46 -2.57 0.78
N ALA A 83 -10.16 -1.72 1.55
CA ALA A 83 -9.54 -0.96 2.63
C ALA A 83 -8.96 -1.87 3.73
N LEU A 84 -9.75 -2.83 4.22
CA LEU A 84 -9.30 -3.80 5.22
C LEU A 84 -8.16 -4.68 4.68
N GLY A 85 -8.27 -5.14 3.43
CA GLY A 85 -7.21 -5.91 2.78
C GLY A 85 -5.89 -5.13 2.67
N SER A 86 -5.97 -3.82 2.42
CA SER A 86 -4.78 -2.96 2.41
C SER A 86 -4.17 -2.82 3.80
N LEU A 87 -4.98 -2.73 4.87
CA LEU A 87 -4.46 -2.68 6.24
C LEU A 87 -3.76 -3.98 6.66
N VAL A 88 -4.21 -5.15 6.16
CA VAL A 88 -3.53 -6.43 6.41
C VAL A 88 -2.10 -6.41 5.87
N LEU A 89 -1.82 -5.68 4.79
CA LEU A 89 -0.47 -5.55 4.25
C LEU A 89 0.50 -4.85 5.21
N LEU A 90 0.03 -4.16 6.26
CA LEU A 90 0.91 -3.62 7.30
C LEU A 90 1.62 -4.70 8.12
N ALA A 91 1.17 -5.96 8.04
CA ALA A 91 1.88 -7.09 8.62
C ALA A 91 3.09 -7.53 7.77
N TRP A 92 3.12 -7.19 6.48
CA TRP A 92 4.18 -7.58 5.54
C TRP A 92 5.61 -7.24 5.98
N PRO A 93 5.91 -6.06 6.54
CA PRO A 93 7.27 -5.72 6.95
C PRO A 93 7.77 -6.66 8.05
N LEU A 94 6.89 -7.02 9.00
CA LEU A 94 7.24 -7.96 10.07
C LEU A 94 7.51 -9.35 9.51
N VAL A 95 6.66 -9.82 8.58
CA VAL A 95 6.84 -11.12 7.91
C VAL A 95 8.17 -11.15 7.17
N PHE A 96 8.45 -10.13 6.36
CA PHE A 96 9.66 -10.06 5.55
C PHE A 96 10.94 -9.99 6.40
N VAL A 97 11.00 -9.10 7.38
CA VAL A 97 12.17 -8.95 8.26
C VAL A 97 12.40 -10.23 9.07
N SER A 98 11.33 -10.84 9.59
CA SER A 98 11.43 -12.12 10.30
C SER A 98 11.98 -13.23 9.41
N LEU A 99 11.49 -13.33 8.17
CA LEU A 99 12.00 -14.32 7.22
C LEU A 99 13.50 -14.13 6.99
N ILE A 100 13.96 -12.91 6.72
CA ILE A 100 15.39 -12.66 6.49
C ILE A 100 16.27 -13.05 7.68
N HIS A 101 15.84 -12.74 8.90
CA HIS A 101 16.68 -12.92 10.09
C HIS A 101 16.56 -14.30 10.73
N PHE A 102 15.45 -15.01 10.52
CA PHE A 102 15.19 -16.31 11.16
C PHE A 102 15.20 -17.50 10.20
N THR A 103 15.26 -17.30 8.87
CA THR A 103 15.48 -18.42 7.95
C THR A 103 16.98 -18.63 7.69
N PRO A 104 17.46 -19.88 7.61
CA PRO A 104 18.89 -20.20 7.35
C PRO A 104 19.42 -19.72 5.99
N LEU A 105 18.60 -19.03 5.19
CA LEU A 105 18.96 -18.49 3.88
C LEU A 105 19.88 -17.25 3.98
N GLY A 106 20.17 -16.76 5.19
CA GLY A 106 20.98 -15.56 5.45
C GLY A 106 22.25 -15.76 6.29
N GLY A 107 22.74 -17.00 6.45
CA GLY A 107 23.97 -17.32 7.20
C GLY A 107 24.99 -18.08 6.35
#